data_AF-A0A2A3JNT2-F1
#
_entry.id   AF-A0A2A3JNT2-F1
#
_cell.length_a   1.000
_cell.length_b   1.000
_cell.length_c   1.000
_cell.angle_alpha   90.00
_cell.angle_beta   90.00
_cell.angle_gamma   90.00
#
_symmetry.space_group_name_H-M   'P 1'
#
loop_
_entity.id
_entity.type
_entity.pdbx_description
1 polymer ?
#
loop_
_entity_poly.entity_id
_entity_poly.type
_entity_poly.pdbx_seq_one_letter_code
_entity_poly.pdbx_strand_id
1 'polypeptide(L)'
;MALRAQPGTEAATLAYLRERELVSAAYYEATLPLTLQDGRAVEAVTYIIDPDHVQYCGGLDLEEQARIIAQAIGGRGPNSEYLYNTASHLEHLGIPDAELHWLADRVRGLTDNGLA
;
A
#
# COMPACT_ATOMS: atom_id res chain seq x y z
N MET A 1 -11.11 -0.55 1.44
CA MET A 1 -11.89 0.56 0.84
C MET A 1 -12.05 0.30 -0.66
N ALA A 2 -13.13 0.79 -1.29
CA ALA A 2 -13.30 0.81 -2.74
C ALA A 2 -13.68 2.22 -3.19
N LEU A 3 -13.13 2.69 -4.32
CA LEU A 3 -13.36 4.03 -4.86
C LEU A 3 -14.17 3.94 -6.15
N ARG A 4 -15.10 4.87 -6.34
CA ARG A 4 -15.88 5.01 -7.57
C ARG A 4 -15.32 6.18 -8.38
N ALA A 5 -14.95 5.93 -9.63
CA ALA A 5 -14.57 6.99 -10.56
C ALA A 5 -15.75 7.95 -10.77
N GLN A 6 -15.44 9.21 -11.08
CA GLN A 6 -16.47 10.18 -11.43
C GLN A 6 -17.22 9.68 -12.69
N PRO A 7 -18.55 9.78 -12.75
CA PRO A 7 -19.29 9.35 -13.92
C PRO A 7 -18.81 10.04 -15.20
N GLY A 8 -18.56 9.25 -16.25
CA GLY A 8 -18.04 9.72 -17.53
C GLY A 8 -16.52 9.88 -17.60
N THR A 9 -15.78 9.64 -16.50
CA THR A 9 -14.31 9.69 -16.49
C THR A 9 -13.67 8.30 -16.39
N GLU A 10 -14.46 7.22 -16.43
CA GLU A 10 -14.02 5.87 -16.09
C GLU A 10 -12.83 5.42 -16.95
N ALA A 11 -12.91 5.62 -18.27
CA ALA A 11 -11.84 5.26 -19.19
C ALA A 11 -10.55 6.05 -18.94
N ALA A 12 -10.67 7.35 -18.67
CA ALA A 12 -9.52 8.21 -18.40
C ALA A 12 -8.88 7.88 -17.03
N THR A 13 -9.70 7.63 -16.01
CA THR A 13 -9.23 7.19 -14.69
C THR A 13 -8.50 5.85 -14.78
N LEU A 14 -9.03 4.88 -15.52
CA LEU A 14 -8.37 3.59 -15.72
C LEU A 14 -7.07 3.72 -16.51
N ALA A 15 -7.03 4.53 -17.57
CA ALA A 15 -5.80 4.78 -18.32
C ALA A 15 -4.71 5.37 -17.43
N TYR A 16 -5.04 6.40 -16.65
CA TYR A 16 -4.12 7.02 -15.68
C TYR A 16 -3.60 6.01 -14.64
N LEU A 17 -4.47 5.16 -14.09
CA LEU A 17 -4.05 4.15 -13.12
C LEU A 17 -3.13 3.10 -13.75
N ARG A 18 -3.44 2.62 -14.96
CA ARG A 18 -2.58 1.67 -15.68
C ARG A 18 -1.19 2.24 -15.97
N GLU A 19 -1.11 3.51 -16.38
CA GLU A 19 0.15 4.21 -16.59
C GLU A 19 0.97 4.38 -15.32
N ARG A 20 0.36 4.29 -14.13
CA ARG A 20 1.04 4.43 -12.85
C ARG A 20 1.41 3.09 -12.23
N GLU A 21 0.50 2.12 -12.25
CA GLU A 21 0.63 0.85 -11.51
C GLU A 21 1.29 -0.25 -12.35
N LEU A 22 1.13 -0.25 -13.67
CA LEU A 22 1.63 -1.33 -14.54
C LEU A 22 3.02 -1.06 -15.15
N VAL A 23 3.72 -0.01 -14.70
CA VAL A 23 4.98 0.44 -15.30
C VAL A 23 6.09 -0.59 -15.19
N SER A 24 6.20 -1.28 -14.05
CA SER A 24 7.28 -2.25 -13.80
C SER A 24 6.87 -3.70 -14.05
N ALA A 25 5.63 -3.96 -14.48
CA ALA A 25 5.03 -5.30 -14.54
C ALA A 25 4.99 -6.07 -13.20
N ALA A 26 5.40 -5.44 -12.09
CA ALA A 26 5.31 -6.03 -10.76
C ALA A 26 3.86 -6.18 -10.27
N TYR A 27 2.93 -5.43 -10.85
CA TYR A 27 1.50 -5.54 -10.57
C TYR A 27 0.76 -6.06 -11.81
N TYR A 28 -0.27 -6.86 -11.57
CA TYR A 28 -1.26 -7.23 -12.58
C TYR A 28 -2.64 -6.68 -12.22
N GLU A 29 -3.47 -6.46 -13.24
CA GLU A 29 -4.84 -5.98 -13.10
C GLU A 29 -5.82 -7.15 -13.01
N ALA A 30 -6.71 -7.13 -12.03
CA ALA A 30 -7.79 -8.10 -11.88
C ALA A 30 -9.11 -7.40 -11.53
N THR A 31 -10.22 -7.94 -12.02
CA THR A 31 -11.57 -7.55 -11.56
C THR A 31 -11.99 -8.54 -10.49
N LEU A 32 -12.22 -8.05 -9.27
CA LEU A 32 -12.56 -8.88 -8.11
C LEU A 32 -13.92 -8.51 -7.53
N PRO A 33 -14.68 -9.51 -7.04
CA PRO A 33 -15.90 -9.27 -6.28
C PRO A 33 -15.56 -8.72 -4.89
N LEU A 34 -16.23 -7.64 -4.51
CA LEU A 34 -16.13 -7.02 -3.19
C LEU A 34 -17.50 -7.02 -2.50
N THR A 35 -17.51 -7.28 -1.20
CA THR A 35 -18.67 -7.02 -0.34
C THR A 35 -18.47 -5.70 0.38
N LEU A 36 -19.37 -4.75 0.15
CA LEU A 36 -19.36 -3.45 0.82
C LEU A 36 -19.94 -3.57 2.24
N GLN A 37 -19.66 -2.59 3.09
CA GLN A 37 -20.16 -2.56 4.47
C GLN A 37 -21.70 -2.54 4.56
N ASP A 38 -22.37 -2.05 3.52
CA ASP A 38 -23.83 -2.05 3.41
C ASP A 38 -24.41 -3.36 2.85
N GLY A 39 -23.57 -4.38 2.66
CA GLY A 39 -23.95 -5.71 2.17
C GLY A 39 -24.06 -5.83 0.65
N ARG A 40 -23.85 -4.76 -0.12
CA ARG A 40 -23.84 -4.85 -1.59
C ARG A 40 -22.62 -5.63 -2.09
N ALA A 41 -22.84 -6.45 -3.10
CA ALA A 41 -21.76 -7.04 -3.90
C ALA A 41 -21.47 -6.15 -5.12
N VAL A 42 -20.21 -5.83 -5.35
CA VAL A 42 -19.75 -5.04 -6.51
C VAL A 42 -18.49 -5.65 -7.10
N GLU A 43 -18.23 -5.41 -8.38
CA GLU A 43 -16.95 -5.72 -9.01
C GLU A 43 -16.05 -4.48 -8.99
N ALA A 44 -14.75 -4.67 -8.73
CA ALA A 44 -13.78 -3.59 -8.74
C ALA A 44 -12.47 -4.01 -9.41
N VAL A 45 -11.90 -3.09 -10.19
CA VAL A 45 -10.54 -3.21 -10.71
C VAL A 45 -9.55 -3.09 -9.54
N THR A 46 -8.65 -4.04 -9.44
CA THR A 46 -7.64 -4.16 -8.38
C THR A 46 -6.28 -4.42 -9.01
N TYR A 47 -5.25 -3.70 -8.54
CA TYR A 47 -3.85 -3.94 -8.91
C TYR A 47 -3.20 -4.77 -7.83
N ILE A 48 -2.68 -5.94 -8.20
CA ILE A 48 -2.18 -6.95 -7.25
C ILE A 48 -0.70 -7.19 -7.56
N ILE A 49 0.14 -7.16 -6.53
CA ILE A 49 1.57 -7.48 -6.66
C ILE A 49 1.71 -8.95 -7.07
N ASP A 50 2.53 -9.22 -8.08
CA ASP A 50 2.88 -10.57 -8.51
C ASP A 50 3.96 -11.14 -7.57
N PRO A 51 3.65 -12.22 -6.80
CA PRO A 51 4.60 -12.82 -5.88
C PRO A 51 5.82 -13.45 -6.57
N ASP A 52 5.74 -13.76 -7.87
CA ASP A 52 6.84 -14.34 -8.64
C ASP A 52 7.75 -13.25 -9.26
N HIS A 53 7.37 -11.97 -9.13
CA HIS A 53 8.14 -10.87 -9.71
C HIS A 53 9.40 -10.58 -8.90
N VAL A 54 10.51 -10.27 -9.58
CA VAL A 54 11.83 -10.01 -8.96
C VAL A 54 11.85 -8.86 -7.95
N GLN A 55 10.87 -7.96 -8.01
CA GLN A 55 10.72 -6.84 -7.08
C GLN A 55 9.87 -7.19 -5.84
N TYR A 56 9.26 -8.37 -5.81
CA TYR A 56 8.53 -8.84 -4.64
C TYR A 56 9.49 -9.44 -3.62
N CYS A 57 9.70 -8.70 -2.53
CA CYS A 57 10.49 -9.17 -1.39
C CYS A 57 9.60 -9.90 -0.38
N GLY A 58 8.95 -10.98 -0.81
CA GLY A 58 8.15 -11.83 0.07
C GLY A 58 8.99 -12.51 1.15
N GLY A 59 8.41 -12.74 2.33
CA GLY A 59 9.02 -13.54 3.39
C GLY A 59 10.09 -12.83 4.22
N LEU A 60 10.26 -11.51 4.08
CA LEU A 60 11.05 -10.71 5.01
C LEU A 60 10.37 -10.70 6.38
N ASP A 61 11.12 -10.97 7.44
CA ASP A 61 10.60 -10.81 8.80
C ASP A 61 10.35 -9.33 9.13
N LEU A 62 9.48 -9.06 10.10
CA LEU A 62 9.05 -7.70 10.41
C LEU A 62 10.22 -6.81 10.90
N GLU A 63 11.24 -7.38 11.56
CA GLU A 63 12.41 -6.61 12.01
C GLU A 63 13.32 -6.19 10.84
N GLU A 64 13.49 -7.06 9.84
CA GLU A 64 14.20 -6.73 8.60
C GLU A 64 13.44 -5.69 7.79
N GLN A 65 12.12 -5.84 7.66
CA GLN A 65 11.27 -4.81 7.05
C GLN A 65 11.43 -3.47 7.75
N ALA A 66 11.36 -3.42 9.09
CA ALA A 66 11.51 -2.18 9.85
C ALA A 66 12.88 -1.51 9.63
N ARG A 67 13.98 -2.29 9.63
CA ARG A 67 15.33 -1.76 9.37
C ARG A 67 15.46 -1.16 7.96
N ILE A 68 14.90 -1.84 6.95
CA ILE A 68 14.90 -1.34 5.57
C ILE A 68 14.07 -0.06 5.47
N ILE A 69 12.84 -0.06 6.00
CA ILE A 69 11.93 1.09 5.93
C ILE A 69 12.52 2.32 6.63
N ALA A 70 13.19 2.15 7.77
CA ALA A 70 13.79 3.25 8.52
C ALA A 70 14.88 4.02 7.74
N GLN A 71 15.52 3.38 6.77
CA GLN A 71 16.66 3.95 6.02
C GLN A 71 16.32 4.26 4.56
N ALA A 72 15.26 3.64 4.02
CA ALA A 72 14.90 3.76 2.60
C ALA A 72 14.32 5.15 2.26
N ILE A 73 14.84 5.76 1.20
CA ILE A 73 14.36 7.03 0.64
C ILE A 73 14.20 6.84 -0.87
N GLY A 74 12.99 7.11 -1.37
CA GLY A 74 12.67 7.06 -2.80
C GLY A 74 12.43 8.45 -3.39
N GLY A 75 12.06 8.51 -4.68
CA GLY A 75 11.77 9.76 -5.38
C GLY A 75 10.57 10.56 -4.82
N ARG A 76 9.80 9.98 -3.88
CA ARG A 76 8.68 10.63 -3.19
C ARG A 76 8.97 10.92 -1.71
N GLY A 77 10.20 10.71 -1.24
CA GLY A 77 10.60 10.94 0.15
C GLY A 77 10.92 9.65 0.93
N PRO A 78 11.08 9.76 2.25
CA PRO A 78 11.38 8.63 3.14
C PRO A 78 10.25 7.59 3.16
N ASN A 79 10.61 6.30 3.18
CA ASN A 79 9.62 5.22 3.26
C ASN A 79 8.91 5.19 4.63
N SER A 80 9.58 5.67 5.69
CA SER A 80 9.00 5.83 7.03
C SER A 80 7.79 6.77 7.03
N GLU A 81 7.84 7.89 6.30
CA GLU A 81 6.69 8.80 6.19
C GLU A 81 5.50 8.13 5.49
N TYR A 82 5.75 7.34 4.43
CA TYR A 82 4.71 6.57 3.76
C TYR A 82 4.05 5.56 4.72
N LEU A 83 4.85 4.82 5.50
CA LEU A 83 4.36 3.86 6.49
C LEU A 83 3.48 4.56 7.55
N TYR A 84 3.96 5.66 8.14
CA TYR A 84 3.22 6.38 9.19
C TYR A 84 1.90 6.94 8.69
N ASN A 85 1.90 7.54 7.49
CA ASN A 85 0.70 8.09 6.88
C ASN A 85 -0.31 6.98 6.57
N THR A 86 0.16 5.83 6.08
CA THR A 86 -0.69 4.68 5.76
C THR A 86 -1.33 4.09 7.02
N ALA A 87 -0.52 3.80 8.06
CA ALA A 87 -1.01 3.25 9.32
C ALA A 87 -2.06 4.20 9.97
N SER A 88 -1.72 5.49 10.06
CA SER A 88 -2.65 6.51 10.58
C SER A 88 -3.94 6.57 9.77
N HIS A 89 -3.87 6.58 8.44
CA HIS A 89 -5.07 6.69 7.60
C HIS A 89 -5.99 5.46 7.73
N LEU A 90 -5.41 4.26 7.80
CA LEU A 90 -6.17 3.03 8.02
C LEU A 90 -6.87 3.03 9.38
N GLU A 91 -6.20 3.50 10.43
CA GLU A 91 -6.80 3.66 11.77
C GLU A 91 -7.98 4.64 11.74
N HIS A 92 -7.83 5.80 11.09
CA HIS A 92 -8.92 6.78 10.92
C HIS A 92 -10.11 6.22 10.13
N LEU A 93 -9.87 5.29 9.20
CA LEU A 93 -10.92 4.60 8.44
C LEU A 93 -11.54 3.42 9.21
N GLY A 94 -11.08 3.13 10.42
CA GLY A 94 -11.55 1.99 11.22
C GLY A 94 -11.11 0.63 10.66
N ILE A 95 -9.97 0.59 9.97
CA ILE A 95 -9.37 -0.62 9.38
C ILE A 95 -8.05 -0.89 10.11
N PRO A 96 -8.07 -1.37 11.36
CA PRO A 96 -6.83 -1.59 12.11
C PRO A 96 -6.00 -2.70 11.47
N ASP A 97 -4.68 -2.49 11.43
CA ASP A 97 -3.71 -3.47 10.97
C ASP A 97 -2.59 -3.58 12.01
N ALA A 98 -2.58 -4.69 12.74
CA ALA A 98 -1.68 -4.88 13.86
C ALA A 98 -0.20 -4.96 13.42
N GLU A 99 0.08 -5.53 12.25
CA GLU A 99 1.45 -5.63 11.74
C GLU A 99 1.95 -4.26 11.28
N LEU A 100 1.11 -3.47 10.59
CA LEU A 100 1.46 -2.10 10.21
C LEU A 100 1.67 -1.19 11.43
N HIS A 101 0.86 -1.34 12.49
CA HIS A 101 1.05 -0.60 13.74
C HIS A 101 2.37 -0.97 14.40
N TRP A 102 2.66 -2.27 14.51
CA TRP A 102 3.93 -2.74 15.07
C TRP A 102 5.12 -2.23 14.25
N LEU A 103 5.05 -2.29 12.92
CA LEU A 103 6.09 -1.78 12.03
C LEU A 103 6.30 -0.27 12.21
N ALA A 104 5.22 0.51 12.28
CA ALA A 104 5.29 1.95 12.46
C ALA A 104 5.98 2.31 13.79
N ASP A 105 5.59 1.67 14.88
CA ASP A 105 6.21 1.89 16.20
C ASP A 105 7.68 1.47 16.20
N ARG A 106 7.99 0.33 15.56
CA ARG A 106 9.35 -0.17 15.48
C ARG A 106 10.26 0.76 14.68
N VAL A 107 9.79 1.26 13.54
CA VAL A 107 10.52 2.20 12.68
C VAL A 107 10.76 3.52 13.43
N ARG A 108 9.79 4.05 14.18
CA ARG A 108 10.00 5.24 15.03
C ARG A 108 11.14 5.03 16.03
N GLY A 109 11.12 3.90 16.73
CA GLY A 109 12.18 3.55 17.67
C GLY A 109 13.57 3.41 17.01
N LEU A 110 13.64 3.00 15.75
CA LEU A 110 14.90 2.91 15.00
C LEU A 110 15.37 4.29 14.50
N THR A 111 14.47 5.14 14.04
CA THR A 111 14.81 6.49 13.55
C THR A 111 15.23 7.42 14.68
N ASP A 112 14.59 7.32 15.85
CA ASP A 112 14.87 8.18 17.00
C ASP A 112 16.22 7.84 17.66
N ASN A 113 16.62 6.56 17.63
CA ASN A 113 17.90 6.09 18.15
C ASN A 113 19.08 6.31 17.17
N GLY A 114 18.81 6.69 15.91
CA GLY A 114 19.83 7.03 14.91
C GLY A 114 20.30 8.48 14.93
N LEU A 115 19.75 9.31 15.84
CA LEU A 115 20.09 10.72 16.04
C LEU A 115 21.02 10.97 17.26
N ALA A 116 21.71 9.93 17.74
CA ALA A 116 22.75 10.03 18.78
C ALA A 116 24.16 9.83 18.20
#